data_AF-A0A2S8B4M0-F1
#
_entry.id   AF-A0A2S8B4M0-F1
#
_cell.length_a   1.000
_cell.length_b   1.000
_cell.length_c   1.000
_cell.angle_alpha   90.00
_cell.angle_beta   90.00
_cell.angle_gamma   90.00
#
_symmetry.space_group_name_H-M   'P 1'
#
loop_
_entity.id
_entity.type
_entity.pdbx_description
1 polymer ?
#
loop_
_entity_poly.entity_id
_entity_poly.type
_entity_poly.pdbx_seq_one_letter_code
_entity_poly.pdbx_strand_id
1 'polypeptide(L)'
;MNPLVADRQAVVNFGCRLNIAEGEAVRAAVREAGARDTIVFNSCAVTDEAVRQARQAVRRSLRERPGADVVVTGCAAELEAERFAAMGARVVANDAKGLAGSYRAEERDGASTSSARTGIEEHSLPDPFALSLSKGRSSSSYTPALSGADHARAFLGVQTGCSHSCTFCATVMARGTARSATIEAVLGAARTAIDRGQREIILTGVDLASYGDDSGTSLAALVEALLALPIERLRLSSLDPGRIDDALFALLTQEARVMPHVHLSLQAGDDMILARMKRRHRRADAVRLTERLKAARPGLAIGADLIAGFPTEDETMFANSLALIDDCDIVFGHIFPYSPRAGTPAARMPQVGRAVARTRAAMLREANAARRQSWLDAQVGSRAAMLVERDGLTGHAENFAPLTRIAPAEPGSIVPVRLIGRDGDRMIAA
;
A
#
# COMPACT_ATOMS: atom_id res chain seq x y z
N MET A 1 -12.49 -40.49 17.84
CA MET A 1 -12.99 -39.21 17.30
C MET A 1 -12.41 -38.10 18.15
N ASN A 2 -11.48 -37.31 17.61
CA ASN A 2 -10.65 -36.38 18.37
C ASN A 2 -11.32 -34.99 18.43
N PRO A 3 -11.79 -34.47 19.59
CA PRO A 3 -12.60 -33.25 19.67
C PRO A 3 -11.79 -31.93 19.61
N LEU A 4 -10.62 -31.89 18.97
CA LEU A 4 -9.66 -30.79 19.12
C LEU A 4 -9.13 -30.18 17.80
N VAL A 5 -9.86 -30.30 16.69
CA VAL A 5 -9.66 -29.37 15.56
C VAL A 5 -10.36 -28.06 15.95
N ALA A 6 -9.71 -27.28 16.83
CA ALA A 6 -10.18 -25.97 17.23
C ALA A 6 -10.50 -25.12 15.99
N ASP A 7 -11.58 -24.34 16.04
CA ASP A 7 -12.00 -23.37 15.02
C ASP A 7 -10.91 -22.33 14.73
N ARG A 8 -9.89 -22.74 13.96
CA ARG A 8 -8.69 -21.95 13.69
C ARG A 8 -8.89 -21.13 12.44
N GLN A 9 -9.42 -19.93 12.62
CA GLN A 9 -9.50 -18.90 11.59
C GLN A 9 -8.22 -18.05 11.59
N ALA A 10 -7.61 -17.85 10.42
CA ALA A 10 -6.47 -16.94 10.28
C ALA A 10 -6.59 -16.09 9.02
N VAL A 11 -6.25 -14.80 9.14
CA VAL A 11 -6.14 -13.89 7.99
C VAL A 11 -4.72 -13.34 7.95
N VAL A 12 -4.04 -13.56 6.83
CA VAL A 12 -2.66 -13.15 6.61
C VAL A 12 -2.63 -12.16 5.45
N ASN A 13 -2.22 -10.92 5.74
CA ASN A 13 -2.13 -9.86 4.75
C ASN A 13 -0.72 -9.80 4.18
N PHE A 14 -0.61 -9.68 2.85
CA PHE A 14 0.66 -9.44 2.17
C PHE A 14 0.67 -8.08 1.47
N GLY A 15 1.85 -7.47 1.41
CA GLY A 15 2.13 -6.31 0.57
C GLY A 15 1.73 -4.98 1.19
N CYS A 16 0.64 -4.37 0.70
CA CYS A 16 0.37 -2.95 0.91
C CYS A 16 -0.46 -2.64 2.16
N ARG A 17 -0.40 -1.37 2.60
CA ARG A 17 -1.19 -0.85 3.74
C ARG A 17 -2.71 -1.01 3.54
N LEU A 18 -3.19 -0.95 2.30
CA LEU A 18 -4.61 -1.14 1.99
C LEU A 18 -5.07 -2.56 2.31
N ASN A 19 -4.23 -3.57 2.04
CA ASN A 19 -4.54 -4.95 2.44
C ASN A 19 -4.60 -5.11 3.96
N ILE A 20 -3.78 -4.37 4.73
CA ILE A 20 -3.85 -4.37 6.20
C ILE A 20 -5.19 -3.78 6.65
N ALA A 21 -5.59 -2.64 6.10
CA ALA A 21 -6.87 -2.00 6.40
C ALA A 21 -8.06 -2.91 6.05
N GLU A 22 -8.04 -3.55 4.89
CA GLU A 22 -9.09 -4.47 4.42
C GLU A 22 -9.12 -5.80 5.19
N GLY A 23 -8.03 -6.15 5.87
CA GLY A 23 -7.88 -7.42 6.58
C GLY A 23 -8.89 -7.63 7.70
N GLU A 24 -9.33 -6.57 8.39
CA GLU A 24 -10.34 -6.71 9.45
C GLU A 24 -11.72 -7.01 8.87
N ALA A 25 -12.09 -6.43 7.73
CA ALA A 25 -13.33 -6.77 7.04
C ALA A 25 -13.35 -8.24 6.60
N VAL A 26 -12.21 -8.76 6.12
CA VAL A 26 -12.06 -10.19 5.81
C VAL A 26 -12.22 -11.04 7.07
N ARG A 27 -11.59 -10.66 8.19
CA ARG A 27 -11.74 -11.37 9.47
C ARG A 27 -13.20 -11.38 9.94
N ALA A 28 -13.89 -10.25 9.83
CA ALA A 28 -15.30 -10.14 10.18
C ALA A 28 -16.17 -11.06 9.31
N ALA A 29 -15.96 -11.04 7.99
CA ALA A 29 -16.69 -11.89 7.06
C ALA A 29 -16.47 -13.39 7.33
N VAL A 30 -15.24 -13.81 7.61
CA VAL A 30 -14.90 -15.21 7.97
C VAL A 30 -15.59 -15.62 9.27
N ARG A 31 -15.60 -14.73 10.29
CA ARG A 31 -16.29 -14.97 11.57
C ARG A 31 -17.81 -15.09 11.38
N GLU A 32 -18.41 -14.14 10.66
CA GLU A 32 -19.85 -14.10 10.39
C GLU A 32 -20.32 -15.31 9.56
N ALA A 33 -19.48 -15.79 8.65
CA ALA A 33 -19.75 -17.00 7.89
C ALA A 33 -19.75 -18.28 8.73
N GLY A 34 -19.26 -18.23 9.97
CA GLY A 34 -19.07 -19.42 10.80
C GLY A 34 -18.01 -20.39 10.24
N ALA A 35 -17.07 -19.89 9.42
CA ALA A 35 -16.09 -20.70 8.71
C ALA A 35 -15.14 -21.38 9.70
N ARG A 36 -14.89 -22.69 9.54
CA ARG A 36 -14.04 -23.48 10.45
C ARG A 36 -12.77 -23.92 9.73
N ASP A 37 -11.66 -23.96 10.48
CA ASP A 37 -10.34 -24.37 9.97
C ASP A 37 -9.91 -23.62 8.69
N THR A 38 -10.20 -22.32 8.60
CA THR A 38 -9.98 -21.50 7.40
C THR A 38 -8.77 -20.58 7.53
N ILE A 39 -7.93 -20.55 6.50
CA ILE A 39 -6.82 -19.60 6.37
C ILE A 39 -7.04 -18.75 5.12
N VAL A 40 -7.19 -17.45 5.30
CA VAL A 40 -7.34 -16.50 4.19
C VAL A 40 -6.04 -15.73 3.98
N PHE A 41 -5.50 -15.80 2.77
CA PHE A 41 -4.36 -15.02 2.32
C PHE A 41 -4.84 -13.82 1.49
N ASN A 42 -4.77 -12.61 2.05
CA ASN A 42 -5.06 -11.37 1.35
C ASN A 42 -3.80 -10.89 0.59
N SER A 43 -3.76 -11.21 -0.70
CA SER A 43 -2.58 -11.10 -1.56
C SER A 43 -2.44 -9.74 -2.23
N CYS A 44 -1.20 -9.33 -2.50
CA CYS A 44 -0.87 -8.08 -3.18
C CYS A 44 -0.14 -8.38 -4.50
N ALA A 45 -0.45 -7.60 -5.54
CA ALA A 45 0.14 -7.72 -6.86
C ALA A 45 1.11 -6.57 -7.22
N VAL A 46 1.38 -5.65 -6.28
CA VAL A 46 2.24 -4.48 -6.53
C VAL A 46 3.66 -4.94 -6.91
N THR A 47 4.24 -5.90 -6.18
CA THR A 47 5.59 -6.43 -6.45
C THR A 47 5.57 -7.94 -6.68
N ASP A 48 6.48 -8.44 -7.52
CA ASP A 48 6.64 -9.90 -7.74
C ASP A 48 6.98 -10.64 -6.46
N GLU A 49 7.73 -9.97 -5.58
CA GLU A 49 8.11 -10.50 -4.30
C GLU A 49 6.89 -10.74 -3.40
N ALA A 50 5.94 -9.80 -3.35
CA ALA A 50 4.69 -9.98 -2.60
C ALA A 50 3.86 -11.17 -3.14
N VAL A 51 3.77 -11.30 -4.47
CA VAL A 51 3.09 -12.45 -5.11
C VAL A 51 3.82 -13.76 -4.78
N ARG A 52 5.15 -13.77 -4.82
CA ARG A 52 5.98 -14.94 -4.50
C ARG A 52 5.77 -15.38 -3.05
N GLN A 53 5.79 -14.44 -2.10
CA GLN A 53 5.56 -14.71 -0.68
C GLN A 53 4.16 -15.29 -0.43
N ALA A 54 3.12 -14.69 -1.02
CA ALA A 54 1.76 -15.20 -0.92
C ALA A 54 1.65 -16.65 -1.43
N ARG A 55 2.23 -16.95 -2.61
CA ARG A 55 2.24 -18.31 -3.16
C ARG A 55 3.02 -19.29 -2.29
N GLN A 56 4.14 -18.88 -1.71
CA GLN A 56 4.92 -19.72 -0.82
C GLN A 56 4.14 -20.06 0.46
N ALA A 57 3.43 -19.08 1.01
CA ALA A 57 2.59 -19.28 2.19
C ALA A 57 1.41 -20.22 1.90
N VAL A 58 0.73 -20.04 0.76
CA VAL A 58 -0.35 -20.94 0.31
C VAL A 58 0.13 -22.39 0.20
N ARG A 59 1.24 -22.66 -0.50
CA ARG A 59 1.78 -24.03 -0.61
C ARG A 59 2.15 -24.62 0.73
N ARG A 60 2.74 -23.80 1.60
CA ARG A 60 3.14 -24.21 2.94
C ARG A 60 1.91 -24.65 3.73
N SER A 61 0.86 -23.83 3.76
CA SER A 61 -0.38 -24.14 4.48
C SER A 61 -1.11 -25.36 3.93
N LEU A 62 -1.21 -25.50 2.60
CA LEU A 62 -1.81 -26.69 1.99
C LEU A 62 -1.07 -27.98 2.35
N ARG A 63 0.27 -27.92 2.47
CA ARG A 63 1.10 -29.07 2.87
C ARG A 63 1.03 -29.36 4.37
N GLU A 64 1.07 -28.34 5.20
CA GLU A 64 1.13 -28.47 6.67
C GLU A 64 -0.25 -28.67 7.30
N ARG A 65 -1.33 -28.27 6.61
CA ARG A 65 -2.72 -28.38 7.05
C ARG A 65 -3.62 -28.84 5.89
N PRO A 66 -3.53 -30.12 5.47
CA PRO A 66 -4.28 -30.63 4.32
C PRO A 66 -5.81 -30.65 4.51
N GLY A 67 -6.30 -30.53 5.76
CA GLY A 67 -7.74 -30.42 6.07
C GLY A 67 -8.28 -28.99 6.13
N ALA A 68 -7.42 -27.97 6.10
CA ALA A 68 -7.82 -26.58 6.25
C ALA A 68 -8.35 -26.01 4.92
N ASP A 69 -9.38 -25.16 4.99
CA ASP A 69 -9.83 -24.37 3.84
C ASP A 69 -8.82 -23.23 3.61
N VAL A 70 -7.99 -23.38 2.58
CA VAL A 70 -7.01 -22.36 2.21
C VAL A 70 -7.61 -21.47 1.13
N VAL A 71 -7.91 -20.23 1.51
CA VAL A 71 -8.54 -19.22 0.65
C VAL A 71 -7.51 -18.16 0.27
N VAL A 72 -7.55 -17.68 -0.96
CA VAL A 72 -6.75 -16.56 -1.43
C VAL A 72 -7.66 -15.49 -2.01
N THR A 73 -7.41 -14.25 -1.63
CA THR A 73 -8.11 -13.06 -2.15
C THR A 73 -7.13 -11.90 -2.39
N GLY A 74 -7.61 -10.72 -2.76
CA GLY A 74 -6.80 -9.54 -3.04
C GLY A 74 -6.29 -9.47 -4.49
N CYS A 75 -5.46 -8.48 -4.79
CA CYS A 75 -5.10 -8.15 -6.19
C CYS A 75 -4.43 -9.30 -6.94
N ALA A 76 -3.54 -10.07 -6.29
CA ALA A 76 -2.85 -11.15 -6.98
C ALA A 76 -3.79 -12.33 -7.26
N ALA A 77 -4.74 -12.57 -6.38
CA ALA A 77 -5.80 -13.57 -6.59
C ALA A 77 -6.70 -13.17 -7.77
N GLU A 78 -7.04 -11.88 -7.91
CA GLU A 78 -7.83 -11.37 -9.03
C GLU A 78 -7.10 -11.54 -10.37
N LEU A 79 -5.80 -11.24 -10.41
CA LEU A 79 -5.00 -11.29 -11.64
C LEU A 79 -4.50 -12.70 -12.01
N GLU A 80 -4.26 -13.56 -11.02
CA GLU A 80 -3.67 -14.89 -11.20
C GLU A 80 -4.58 -15.99 -10.62
N ALA A 81 -5.90 -15.85 -10.74
CA ALA A 81 -6.90 -16.74 -10.16
C ALA A 81 -6.65 -18.22 -10.49
N GLU A 82 -6.47 -18.54 -11.78
CA GLU A 82 -6.20 -19.90 -12.25
C GLU A 82 -4.95 -20.50 -11.60
N ARG A 83 -3.92 -19.67 -11.36
CA ARG A 83 -2.66 -20.11 -10.77
C ARG A 83 -2.80 -20.50 -9.32
N PHE A 84 -3.60 -19.75 -8.55
CA PHE A 84 -3.88 -20.08 -7.15
C PHE A 84 -4.83 -21.29 -7.05
N ALA A 85 -5.84 -21.36 -7.93
CA ALA A 85 -6.74 -22.50 -8.01
C ALA A 85 -5.97 -23.80 -8.33
N ALA A 86 -5.04 -23.77 -9.29
CA ALA A 86 -4.19 -24.90 -9.64
C ALA A 86 -3.27 -25.36 -8.50
N MET A 87 -3.05 -24.54 -7.47
CA MET A 87 -2.33 -24.95 -6.26
C MET A 87 -3.20 -25.73 -5.27
N GLY A 88 -4.53 -25.73 -5.45
CA GLY A 88 -5.51 -26.31 -4.52
C GLY A 88 -6.13 -25.30 -3.56
N ALA A 89 -5.92 -24.00 -3.76
CA ALA A 89 -6.53 -22.96 -2.94
C ALA A 89 -7.85 -22.46 -3.54
N ARG A 90 -8.81 -22.12 -2.69
CA ARG A 90 -10.08 -21.49 -3.10
C ARG A 90 -9.84 -20.00 -3.36
N VAL A 91 -10.29 -19.50 -4.50
CA VAL A 91 -10.09 -18.09 -4.89
C VAL A 91 -11.36 -17.29 -4.62
N VAL A 92 -11.25 -16.21 -3.86
CA VAL A 92 -12.33 -15.24 -3.62
C VAL A 92 -11.98 -13.94 -4.32
N ALA A 93 -12.90 -13.47 -5.18
CA ALA A 93 -12.76 -12.22 -5.92
C ALA A 93 -12.49 -11.03 -4.98
N ASN A 94 -11.71 -10.05 -5.43
CA ASN A 94 -11.26 -8.95 -4.59
C ASN A 94 -12.44 -8.12 -4.02
N ASP A 95 -13.49 -7.90 -4.81
CA ASP A 95 -14.67 -7.14 -4.39
C ASP A 95 -15.61 -7.95 -3.46
N ALA A 96 -15.45 -9.28 -3.41
CA ALA A 96 -16.27 -10.17 -2.58
C ALA A 96 -15.63 -10.53 -1.22
N LYS A 97 -14.39 -10.08 -0.96
CA LYS A 97 -13.60 -10.46 0.23
C LYS A 97 -14.17 -9.96 1.56
N GLY A 98 -15.05 -8.97 1.53
CA GLY A 98 -15.75 -8.47 2.72
C GLY A 98 -17.10 -9.14 2.98
N LEU A 99 -17.53 -10.07 2.12
CA LEU A 99 -18.85 -10.68 2.20
C LEU A 99 -18.77 -12.02 2.94
N ALA A 100 -19.57 -12.20 3.99
CA ALA A 100 -19.62 -13.46 4.73
C ALA A 100 -20.01 -14.65 3.84
N GLY A 101 -20.89 -14.43 2.85
CA GLY A 101 -21.27 -15.46 1.87
C GLY A 101 -20.08 -16.08 1.13
N SER A 102 -18.99 -15.32 0.92
CA SER A 102 -17.76 -15.79 0.27
C SER A 102 -16.98 -16.82 1.08
N TYR A 103 -17.30 -17.01 2.36
CA TYR A 103 -16.57 -17.89 3.27
C TYR A 103 -17.42 -19.00 3.87
N ARG A 104 -18.69 -19.13 3.46
CA ARG A 104 -19.53 -20.24 3.90
C ARG A 104 -19.00 -21.54 3.29
N ALA A 105 -18.99 -22.61 4.07
CA ALA A 105 -18.72 -23.93 3.54
C ALA A 105 -19.88 -24.29 2.59
N GLU A 106 -19.59 -24.40 1.30
CA GLU A 106 -20.47 -25.16 0.41
C GLU A 106 -20.40 -26.61 0.86
N GLU A 107 -21.56 -27.23 1.11
CA GLU A 107 -21.62 -28.68 1.32
C GLU A 107 -20.90 -29.34 0.14
N ARG A 108 -19.85 -30.12 0.44
CA ARG A 108 -19.11 -30.90 -0.57
C ARG A 108 -19.99 -32.05 -1.07
N ASP A 109 -21.11 -31.73 -1.70
CA ASP A 109 -21.83 -32.65 -2.56
C ASP A 109 -21.36 -32.43 -4.00
N GLY A 110 -21.12 -33.55 -4.67
CA GLY A 110 -20.26 -33.66 -5.84
C GLY A 110 -20.63 -32.71 -6.99
N ALA A 111 -19.57 -32.21 -7.63
CA ALA A 111 -19.58 -31.64 -8.99
C ALA A 111 -20.58 -30.50 -9.22
N SER A 112 -20.15 -29.26 -8.92
CA SER A 112 -20.63 -28.09 -9.64
C SER A 112 -19.45 -27.20 -10.03
N THR A 113 -18.88 -27.49 -11.19
CA THR A 113 -18.13 -26.50 -11.97
C THR A 113 -19.14 -25.51 -12.55
N SER A 114 -19.49 -24.45 -11.82
CA SER A 114 -20.21 -23.32 -12.42
C SER A 114 -19.24 -22.42 -13.18
N SER A 115 -18.64 -22.95 -14.25
CA SER A 115 -18.16 -22.11 -15.34
C SER A 115 -19.40 -21.65 -16.11
N ALA A 116 -19.80 -20.39 -15.94
CA ALA A 116 -20.73 -19.76 -16.85
C ALA A 116 -20.07 -19.68 -18.25
N ARG A 117 -20.20 -20.75 -19.02
CA ARG A 117 -19.90 -20.81 -20.46
C ARG A 117 -21.18 -20.45 -21.20
N THR A 118 -21.33 -19.19 -21.57
CA THR A 118 -22.20 -18.78 -22.68
C THR A 118 -21.32 -18.53 -23.91
N GLY A 119 -21.80 -19.01 -25.07
CA GLY A 119 -21.06 -19.28 -26.29
C GLY A 119 -20.10 -18.19 -26.78
N ILE A 120 -18.95 -18.64 -27.29
CA ILE A 120 -18.00 -17.84 -28.04
C ILE A 120 -18.33 -18.02 -29.53
N GLU A 121 -18.92 -16.99 -30.14
CA GLU A 121 -18.74 -16.75 -31.58
C GLU A 121 -17.43 -15.99 -31.79
N GLU A 122 -16.68 -16.39 -32.81
CA GLU A 122 -15.40 -15.81 -33.23
C GLU A 122 -15.56 -14.35 -33.68
N HIS A 123 -15.47 -13.43 -32.72
CA HIS A 123 -15.21 -12.02 -32.97
C HIS A 123 -13.94 -11.60 -32.24
N SER A 124 -13.05 -10.92 -32.96
CA SER A 124 -11.75 -10.43 -32.52
C SER A 124 -11.80 -9.89 -31.09
N LEU A 125 -11.00 -10.49 -30.21
CA LEU A 125 -10.92 -10.16 -28.79
C LEU A 125 -10.63 -8.65 -28.61
N PRO A 126 -11.50 -7.88 -27.93
CA PRO A 126 -11.21 -6.49 -27.62
C PRO A 126 -10.04 -6.37 -26.66
N ASP A 127 -9.30 -5.26 -26.72
CA ASP A 127 -8.22 -4.93 -25.79
C ASP A 127 -8.69 -5.10 -24.32
N PRO A 128 -8.00 -5.90 -23.49
CA PRO A 128 -8.29 -6.04 -22.05
C PRO A 128 -8.36 -4.69 -21.31
N PHE A 129 -7.67 -3.66 -21.82
CA PHE A 129 -7.73 -2.30 -21.28
C PHE A 129 -9.10 -1.63 -21.53
N ALA A 130 -9.77 -1.96 -22.64
CA ALA A 130 -11.12 -1.47 -22.97
C ALA A 130 -12.21 -2.21 -22.17
N LEU A 131 -12.04 -3.52 -21.91
CA LEU A 131 -12.95 -4.33 -21.08
C LEU A 131 -12.86 -3.99 -19.58
N SER A 132 -11.73 -3.47 -19.11
CA SER A 132 -11.60 -3.02 -17.71
C SER A 132 -12.38 -1.73 -17.42
N LEU A 133 -12.55 -0.86 -18.42
CA LEU A 133 -13.35 0.36 -18.31
C LEU A 133 -14.86 0.08 -18.20
N SER A 134 -15.34 -1.07 -18.68
CA SER A 134 -16.75 -1.45 -18.57
C SER A 134 -17.12 -2.09 -17.23
N LYS A 135 -16.14 -2.59 -16.45
CA LYS A 135 -16.31 -3.05 -15.06
C LYS A 135 -16.61 -1.88 -14.08
N GLY A 136 -16.52 -0.63 -14.54
CA GLY A 136 -16.70 0.61 -13.78
C GLY A 136 -18.15 1.05 -13.50
N ARG A 137 -19.17 0.18 -13.65
CA ARG A 137 -20.58 0.53 -13.41
C ARG A 137 -21.13 0.08 -12.05
N SER A 138 -20.29 -0.16 -11.04
CA SER A 138 -20.79 -0.23 -9.67
C SER A 138 -20.97 1.21 -9.16
N SER A 139 -22.22 1.67 -9.08
CA SER A 139 -22.60 3.00 -8.58
C SER A 139 -22.40 3.18 -7.06
N SER A 140 -21.92 2.15 -6.35
CA SER A 140 -21.74 2.21 -4.90
C SER A 140 -20.41 2.85 -4.54
N SER A 141 -20.44 3.84 -3.65
CA SER A 141 -19.26 4.39 -2.99
C SER A 141 -18.45 3.28 -2.29
N TYR A 142 -17.13 3.45 -2.20
CA TYR A 142 -16.28 2.52 -1.47
C TYR A 142 -16.62 2.54 0.03
N THR A 143 -16.73 1.38 0.67
CA THR A 143 -16.85 1.30 2.13
C THR A 143 -15.44 1.45 2.74
N PRO A 144 -15.21 2.40 3.66
CA PRO A 144 -13.91 2.54 4.30
C PRO A 144 -13.45 1.24 4.95
N ALA A 145 -12.17 0.91 4.78
CA ALA A 145 -11.56 -0.23 5.45
C ALA A 145 -10.75 0.26 6.66
N LEU A 146 -10.95 -0.32 7.83
CA LEU A 146 -10.22 0.05 9.05
C LEU A 146 -9.53 -1.18 9.62
N SER A 147 -8.22 -1.09 9.85
CA SER A 147 -7.46 -2.17 10.49
C SER A 147 -7.95 -2.46 11.91
N GLY A 148 -7.65 -3.66 12.41
CA GLY A 148 -7.99 -4.09 13.77
C GLY A 148 -7.34 -3.23 14.86
N ALA A 149 -7.94 -3.28 16.05
CA ALA A 149 -7.43 -2.62 17.27
C ALA A 149 -6.14 -3.27 17.78
N ASP A 150 -5.76 -4.43 17.25
CA ASP A 150 -4.49 -5.04 17.58
C ASP A 150 -3.34 -4.13 17.10
N HIS A 151 -3.49 -3.32 16.05
CA HIS A 151 -2.45 -2.40 15.57
C HIS A 151 -2.29 -1.16 16.45
N ALA A 152 -1.05 -0.77 16.78
CA ALA A 152 -0.76 0.48 17.50
C ALA A 152 -1.20 1.73 16.70
N ARG A 153 -1.25 1.61 15.37
CA ARG A 153 -1.71 2.64 14.44
C ARG A 153 -2.90 2.16 13.63
N ALA A 154 -3.83 3.05 13.35
CA ALA A 154 -5.00 2.75 12.54
C ALA A 154 -4.69 2.95 11.05
N PHE A 155 -4.75 1.89 10.25
CA PHE A 155 -4.74 2.00 8.79
C PHE A 155 -6.18 2.17 8.29
N LEU A 156 -6.47 3.33 7.72
CA LEU A 156 -7.80 3.70 7.26
C LEU A 156 -7.78 3.83 5.73
N GLY A 157 -8.29 2.80 5.06
CA GLY A 157 -8.52 2.76 3.63
C GLY A 157 -9.71 3.65 3.26
N VAL A 158 -9.49 4.69 2.46
CA VAL A 158 -10.53 5.66 2.06
C VAL A 158 -10.86 5.61 0.57
N GLN A 159 -10.05 4.90 -0.21
CA GLN A 159 -10.12 4.87 -1.66
C GLN A 159 -9.59 3.54 -2.20
N THR A 160 -10.27 2.98 -3.22
CA THR A 160 -9.84 1.77 -3.94
C THR A 160 -9.94 1.97 -5.45
N GLY A 161 -9.28 1.09 -6.21
CA GLY A 161 -9.18 1.23 -7.67
C GLY A 161 -8.32 2.42 -8.10
N CYS A 162 -8.18 2.65 -9.39
CA CYS A 162 -7.47 3.81 -9.91
C CYS A 162 -7.98 4.14 -11.30
N SER A 163 -8.14 5.43 -11.61
CA SER A 163 -8.52 5.87 -12.97
C SER A 163 -7.32 6.36 -13.78
N HIS A 164 -6.11 6.29 -13.22
CA HIS A 164 -4.88 6.64 -13.91
C HIS A 164 -4.33 5.46 -14.73
N SER A 165 -3.75 5.75 -15.89
CA SER A 165 -3.34 4.75 -16.87
C SER A 165 -1.82 4.51 -16.92
N CYS A 166 -1.17 4.43 -15.76
CA CYS A 166 0.28 4.10 -15.70
C CYS A 166 0.59 2.81 -16.48
N THR A 167 1.57 2.87 -17.38
CA THR A 167 1.82 1.79 -18.35
C THR A 167 2.33 0.49 -17.73
N PHE A 168 2.84 0.53 -16.50
CA PHE A 168 3.34 -0.64 -15.75
C PHE A 168 2.36 -1.18 -14.70
N CYS A 169 1.30 -0.42 -14.40
CA CYS A 169 0.46 -0.69 -13.25
C CYS A 169 -0.69 -1.64 -13.62
N ALA A 170 -0.85 -2.72 -12.87
CA ALA A 170 -1.95 -3.68 -13.06
C ALA A 170 -3.19 -3.37 -12.20
N THR A 171 -3.18 -2.27 -11.44
CA THR A 171 -4.20 -2.03 -10.43
C THR A 171 -5.60 -1.85 -11.00
N VAL A 172 -5.76 -1.19 -12.15
CA VAL A 172 -7.07 -1.04 -12.79
C VAL A 172 -7.66 -2.41 -13.16
N MET A 173 -6.82 -3.32 -13.64
CA MET A 173 -7.24 -4.71 -13.93
C MET A 173 -7.65 -5.47 -12.66
N ALA A 174 -6.97 -5.21 -11.53
CA ALA A 174 -7.19 -5.93 -10.27
C ALA A 174 -8.29 -5.33 -9.37
N ARG A 175 -8.57 -4.03 -9.47
CA ARG A 175 -9.44 -3.29 -8.54
C ARG A 175 -10.48 -2.39 -9.23
N GLY A 176 -10.43 -2.28 -10.56
CA GLY A 176 -11.31 -1.40 -11.33
C GLY A 176 -10.92 0.08 -11.25
N THR A 177 -11.84 0.93 -11.72
CA THR A 177 -11.74 2.40 -11.69
C THR A 177 -11.76 2.93 -10.25
N ALA A 178 -11.30 4.17 -10.06
CA ALA A 178 -11.29 4.79 -8.74
C ALA A 178 -12.70 4.83 -8.14
N ARG A 179 -12.78 4.45 -6.86
CA ARG A 179 -13.96 4.60 -5.99
C ARG A 179 -13.51 5.13 -4.64
N SER A 180 -14.05 6.26 -4.23
CA SER A 180 -13.82 6.87 -2.92
C SER A 180 -14.94 6.53 -1.94
N ALA A 181 -14.59 6.48 -0.66
CA ALA A 181 -15.57 6.52 0.41
C ALA A 181 -16.12 7.93 0.58
N THR A 182 -17.32 8.05 1.16
CA THR A 182 -17.85 9.37 1.54
C THR A 182 -17.10 9.91 2.76
N ILE A 183 -16.97 11.23 2.88
CA ILE A 183 -16.35 11.86 4.04
C ILE A 183 -17.02 11.39 5.34
N GLU A 184 -18.35 11.35 5.38
CA GLU A 184 -19.12 10.89 6.54
C GLU A 184 -18.72 9.47 6.99
N ALA A 185 -18.64 8.53 6.05
CA ALA A 185 -18.25 7.16 6.35
C ALA A 185 -16.80 7.10 6.88
N VAL A 186 -15.90 7.90 6.31
CA VAL A 186 -14.51 7.99 6.77
C VAL A 186 -14.43 8.59 8.19
N LEU A 187 -15.22 9.62 8.50
CA LEU A 187 -15.30 10.18 9.86
C LEU A 187 -15.82 9.16 10.87
N GLY A 188 -16.81 8.34 10.51
CA GLY A 188 -17.31 7.26 11.36
C GLY A 188 -16.22 6.21 11.68
N ALA A 189 -15.46 5.80 10.66
CA ALA A 189 -14.33 4.89 10.84
C ALA A 189 -13.19 5.52 11.67
N ALA A 190 -12.90 6.82 11.47
CA ALA A 190 -11.90 7.54 12.26
C ALA A 190 -12.29 7.64 13.74
N ARG A 191 -13.56 7.94 14.05
CA ARG A 191 -14.08 7.92 15.43
C ARG A 191 -13.89 6.55 16.07
N THR A 192 -14.20 5.48 15.34
CA THR A 192 -13.97 4.10 15.81
C THR A 192 -12.50 3.84 16.15
N ALA A 193 -11.56 4.36 15.37
CA ALA A 193 -10.13 4.24 15.66
C ALA A 193 -9.72 5.02 16.94
N ILE A 194 -10.25 6.24 17.09
CA ILE A 194 -10.02 7.07 18.28
C ILE A 194 -10.59 6.40 19.53
N ASP A 195 -11.80 5.86 19.47
CA ASP A 195 -12.47 5.16 20.57
C ASP A 195 -11.70 3.89 21.00
N ARG A 196 -10.96 3.28 20.06
CA ARG A 196 -10.03 2.16 20.32
C ARG A 196 -8.70 2.60 20.93
N GLY A 197 -8.49 3.90 21.14
CA GLY A 197 -7.25 4.46 21.67
C GLY A 197 -6.11 4.55 20.66
N GLN A 198 -6.38 4.40 19.35
CA GLN A 198 -5.33 4.50 18.31
C GLN A 198 -5.01 5.96 18.06
N ARG A 199 -3.79 6.39 18.45
CA ARG A 199 -3.38 7.80 18.42
C ARG A 199 -2.83 8.30 17.08
N GLU A 200 -2.57 7.40 16.13
CA GLU A 200 -2.18 7.76 14.78
C GLU A 200 -3.04 7.04 13.74
N ILE A 201 -3.63 7.83 12.85
CA ILE A 201 -4.40 7.36 11.69
C ILE A 201 -3.55 7.52 10.43
N ILE A 202 -3.36 6.44 9.68
CA ILE A 202 -2.74 6.44 8.36
C ILE A 202 -3.84 6.34 7.30
N LEU A 203 -4.12 7.45 6.62
CA LEU A 203 -4.97 7.44 5.45
C LEU A 203 -4.28 6.69 4.32
N THR A 204 -4.98 5.71 3.78
CA THR A 204 -4.47 4.82 2.75
C THR A 204 -5.45 4.76 1.58
N GLY A 205 -4.89 4.76 0.37
CA GLY A 205 -5.60 4.53 -0.87
C GLY A 205 -4.69 3.85 -1.88
N VAL A 206 -5.24 3.52 -3.05
CA VAL A 206 -4.44 3.10 -4.20
C VAL A 206 -3.74 4.30 -4.84
N ASP A 207 -4.49 5.38 -5.05
CA ASP A 207 -4.02 6.68 -5.54
C ASP A 207 -4.65 7.76 -4.65
N LEU A 208 -4.10 7.88 -3.43
CA LEU A 208 -4.70 8.67 -2.35
C LEU A 208 -4.90 10.14 -2.75
N ALA A 209 -3.96 10.72 -3.50
CA ALA A 209 -4.02 12.11 -3.95
C ALA A 209 -5.15 12.37 -4.97
N SER A 210 -5.67 11.31 -5.60
CA SER A 210 -6.84 11.36 -6.49
C SER A 210 -8.16 11.05 -5.76
N TYR A 211 -8.16 10.94 -4.42
CA TYR A 211 -9.39 10.80 -3.65
C TYR A 211 -10.34 11.96 -3.98
N GLY A 212 -11.57 11.62 -4.38
CA GLY A 212 -12.62 12.58 -4.62
C GLY A 212 -12.85 12.89 -6.10
N ASP A 213 -11.97 12.48 -7.00
CA ASP A 213 -12.13 12.65 -8.46
C ASP A 213 -13.45 12.06 -8.99
N ASP A 214 -13.91 10.96 -8.38
CA ASP A 214 -15.13 10.23 -8.71
C ASP A 214 -16.39 10.80 -8.03
N SER A 215 -16.23 11.68 -7.04
CA SER A 215 -17.32 12.16 -6.17
C SER A 215 -17.40 13.70 -6.05
N GLY A 216 -16.49 14.43 -6.68
CA GLY A 216 -16.46 15.90 -6.67
C GLY A 216 -15.89 16.54 -5.40
N THR A 217 -15.25 15.76 -4.52
CA THR A 217 -14.52 16.26 -3.34
C THR A 217 -13.00 16.23 -3.59
N SER A 218 -12.19 16.54 -2.58
CA SER A 218 -10.73 16.41 -2.64
C SER A 218 -10.16 15.72 -1.40
N LEU A 219 -8.90 15.27 -1.50
CA LEU A 219 -8.15 14.76 -0.36
C LEU A 219 -7.96 15.84 0.72
N ALA A 220 -7.72 17.10 0.31
CA ALA A 220 -7.59 18.21 1.24
C ALA A 220 -8.86 18.40 2.08
N ALA A 221 -10.04 18.40 1.45
CA ALA A 221 -11.32 18.51 2.13
C ALA A 221 -11.57 17.33 3.11
N LEU A 222 -11.17 16.11 2.73
CA LEU A 222 -11.25 14.97 3.65
C LEU A 222 -10.33 15.14 4.86
N VAL A 223 -9.09 15.59 4.64
CA VAL A 223 -8.12 15.83 5.72
C VAL A 223 -8.63 16.93 6.66
N GLU A 224 -9.14 18.03 6.13
CA GLU A 224 -9.75 19.12 6.92
C GLU A 224 -10.92 18.60 7.77
N ALA A 225 -11.82 17.80 7.19
CA ALA A 225 -12.93 17.20 7.93
C ALA A 225 -12.45 16.27 9.05
N LEU A 226 -11.40 15.46 8.80
CA LEU A 226 -10.79 14.60 9.81
C LEU A 226 -10.15 15.41 10.94
N LEU A 227 -9.53 16.54 10.63
CA LEU A 227 -8.89 17.43 11.60
C LEU A 227 -9.90 18.17 12.50
N ALA A 228 -11.21 18.11 12.20
CA ALA A 228 -12.26 18.52 13.13
C ALA A 228 -12.49 17.50 14.27
N LEU A 229 -12.00 16.26 14.12
CA LEU A 229 -11.96 15.27 15.19
C LEU A 229 -10.69 15.47 16.04
N PRO A 230 -10.67 14.97 17.30
CA PRO A 230 -9.51 15.06 18.18
C PRO A 230 -8.41 14.04 17.80
N ILE A 231 -7.99 14.03 16.52
CA ILE A 231 -6.89 13.19 16.02
C ILE A 231 -5.57 13.77 16.52
N GLU A 232 -4.75 12.95 17.19
CA GLU A 232 -3.41 13.36 17.63
C GLU A 232 -2.41 13.35 16.46
N ARG A 233 -2.42 12.30 15.63
CA ARG A 233 -1.58 12.19 14.44
C ARG A 233 -2.33 11.66 13.23
N LEU A 234 -2.13 12.33 12.10
CA LEU A 234 -2.61 11.95 10.79
C LEU A 234 -1.43 11.80 9.84
N ARG A 235 -1.32 10.65 9.17
CA ARG A 235 -0.29 10.39 8.17
C ARG A 235 -0.93 9.98 6.86
N LEU A 236 -0.38 10.48 5.76
CA LEU A 236 -0.84 10.12 4.42
C LEU A 236 0.07 9.03 3.84
N SER A 237 -0.52 8.05 3.14
CA SER A 237 0.24 7.10 2.33
C SER A 237 0.82 7.78 1.07
N SER A 238 1.39 6.98 0.15
CA SER A 238 1.99 7.51 -1.09
C SER A 238 1.07 8.49 -1.84
N LEU A 239 1.63 9.62 -2.26
CA LEU A 239 0.96 10.68 -3.01
C LEU A 239 1.56 10.80 -4.42
N ASP A 240 0.73 11.12 -5.41
CA ASP A 240 1.20 11.53 -6.74
C ASP A 240 1.67 13.00 -6.69
N PRO A 241 2.94 13.31 -7.02
CA PRO A 241 3.45 14.69 -6.98
C PRO A 241 2.61 15.67 -7.78
N GLY A 242 2.08 15.26 -8.94
CA GLY A 242 1.27 16.11 -9.81
C GLY A 242 -0.14 16.39 -9.29
N ARG A 243 -0.50 15.85 -8.12
CA ARG A 243 -1.82 15.99 -7.49
C ARG A 243 -1.76 16.67 -6.12
N ILE A 244 -0.60 17.18 -5.72
CA ILE A 244 -0.47 17.99 -4.52
C ILE A 244 -0.79 19.44 -4.91
N ASP A 245 -2.06 19.81 -4.71
CA ASP A 245 -2.53 21.19 -4.88
C ASP A 245 -2.12 22.09 -3.69
N ASP A 246 -2.45 23.38 -3.76
CA ASP A 246 -2.05 24.35 -2.74
C ASP A 246 -2.72 24.07 -1.38
N ALA A 247 -3.94 23.53 -1.35
CA ALA A 247 -4.65 23.19 -0.12
C ALA A 247 -3.96 22.00 0.59
N LEU A 248 -3.67 20.93 -0.16
CA LEU A 248 -2.93 19.79 0.38
C LEU A 248 -1.50 20.18 0.77
N PHE A 249 -0.83 21.03 -0.01
CA PHE A 249 0.48 21.56 0.32
C PHE A 249 0.46 22.32 1.66
N ALA A 250 -0.54 23.19 1.88
CA ALA A 250 -0.71 23.91 3.13
C ALA A 250 -0.90 22.95 4.31
N LEU A 251 -1.77 21.93 4.16
CA LEU A 251 -1.98 20.92 5.19
C LEU A 251 -0.69 20.15 5.53
N LEU A 252 0.09 19.74 4.52
CA LEU A 252 1.35 19.02 4.72
C LEU A 252 2.42 19.86 5.44
N THR A 253 2.39 21.18 5.27
CA THR A 253 3.46 22.07 5.73
C THR A 253 3.12 22.85 7.00
N GLN A 254 1.84 23.12 7.25
CA GLN A 254 1.39 24.03 8.31
C GLN A 254 0.61 23.34 9.43
N GLU A 255 -0.06 22.21 9.18
CA GLU A 255 -0.80 21.49 10.22
C GLU A 255 0.12 20.51 10.97
N ALA A 256 0.29 20.73 12.27
CA ALA A 256 1.18 19.94 13.12
C ALA A 256 0.71 18.48 13.27
N ARG A 257 -0.60 18.23 13.30
CA ARG A 257 -1.19 16.89 13.39
C ARG A 257 -1.00 16.09 12.10
N VAL A 258 -0.78 16.74 10.96
CA VAL A 258 -0.35 16.08 9.73
C VAL A 258 1.15 15.83 9.83
N MET A 259 1.53 14.55 9.86
CA MET A 259 2.89 14.15 10.16
C MET A 259 3.90 14.62 9.10
N PRO A 260 5.09 15.12 9.50
CA PRO A 260 6.13 15.69 8.62
C PRO A 260 6.88 14.60 7.83
N HIS A 261 6.13 13.82 7.06
CA HIS A 261 6.65 12.75 6.22
C HIS A 261 5.76 12.63 4.98
N VAL A 262 6.35 12.94 3.83
CA VAL A 262 5.65 12.87 2.54
C VAL A 262 6.28 11.77 1.71
N HIS A 263 5.49 10.76 1.37
CA HIS A 263 5.93 9.67 0.50
C HIS A 263 5.44 9.92 -0.92
N LEU A 264 6.35 10.08 -1.88
CA LEU A 264 6.03 10.46 -3.26
C LEU A 264 6.17 9.28 -4.22
N SER A 265 5.16 9.08 -5.06
CA SER A 265 5.19 8.07 -6.11
C SER A 265 5.99 8.56 -7.34
N LEU A 266 7.29 8.79 -7.15
CA LEU A 266 8.19 9.37 -8.16
C LEU A 266 8.43 8.43 -9.35
N GLN A 267 8.57 7.14 -9.08
CA GLN A 267 8.85 6.03 -10.01
C GLN A 267 10.20 6.09 -10.71
N ALA A 268 10.59 7.22 -11.31
CA ALA A 268 11.87 7.40 -12.02
C ALA A 268 12.34 8.85 -11.95
N GLY A 269 13.61 9.10 -12.28
CA GLY A 269 14.19 10.46 -12.32
C GLY A 269 14.41 11.02 -13.73
N ASP A 270 13.99 10.31 -14.76
CA ASP A 270 14.20 10.71 -16.16
C ASP A 270 12.88 11.02 -16.87
N ASP A 271 12.81 12.16 -17.57
CA ASP A 271 11.58 12.63 -18.21
C ASP A 271 11.08 11.71 -19.33
N MET A 272 11.97 11.03 -20.06
CA MET A 272 11.57 10.08 -21.10
C MET A 272 10.97 8.82 -20.46
N ILE A 273 11.56 8.33 -19.37
CA ILE A 273 11.01 7.20 -18.62
C ILE A 273 9.68 7.56 -17.95
N LEU A 274 9.59 8.74 -17.32
CA LEU A 274 8.34 9.24 -16.73
C LEU A 274 7.23 9.38 -17.77
N ALA A 275 7.54 9.89 -18.97
CA ALA A 275 6.59 9.96 -20.08
C ALA A 275 6.12 8.57 -20.53
N ARG A 276 7.04 7.61 -20.69
CA ARG A 276 6.71 6.21 -21.05
C ARG A 276 5.91 5.50 -19.95
N MET A 277 6.14 5.85 -18.69
CA MET A 277 5.36 5.41 -17.53
C MET A 277 3.98 6.08 -17.45
N LYS A 278 3.73 7.13 -18.24
CA LYS A 278 2.58 8.04 -18.15
C LYS A 278 2.45 8.68 -16.77
N ARG A 279 3.54 9.19 -16.20
CA ARG A 279 3.49 9.98 -14.96
C ARG A 279 2.96 11.40 -15.22
N ARG A 280 2.40 12.01 -14.18
CA ARG A 280 1.78 13.36 -14.21
C ARG A 280 2.79 14.48 -13.90
N HIS A 281 4.05 14.12 -13.68
CA HIS A 281 5.13 15.00 -13.29
C HIS A 281 6.38 14.70 -14.10
N ARG A 282 7.21 15.73 -14.28
CA ARG A 282 8.61 15.64 -14.74
C ARG A 282 9.56 15.61 -13.56
N ARG A 283 10.84 15.30 -13.81
CA ARG A 283 11.91 15.35 -12.81
C ARG A 283 11.92 16.70 -12.09
N ALA A 284 11.94 17.79 -12.87
CA ALA A 284 12.05 19.13 -12.32
C ALA A 284 10.85 19.51 -11.43
N ASP A 285 9.66 18.97 -11.70
CA ASP A 285 8.48 19.20 -10.87
C ASP A 285 8.64 18.53 -9.49
N ALA A 286 9.16 17.30 -9.47
CA ALA A 286 9.43 16.57 -8.22
C ALA A 286 10.50 17.26 -7.36
N VAL A 287 11.59 17.73 -7.98
CA VAL A 287 12.66 18.46 -7.29
C VAL A 287 12.10 19.75 -6.69
N ARG A 288 11.43 20.60 -7.50
CA ARG A 288 10.84 21.86 -7.01
C ARG A 288 9.81 21.66 -5.91
N LEU A 289 8.93 20.66 -6.04
CA LEU A 289 7.97 20.33 -4.98
C LEU A 289 8.68 19.98 -3.67
N THR A 290 9.73 19.17 -3.75
CA THR A 290 10.48 18.74 -2.58
C THR A 290 11.22 19.90 -1.91
N GLU A 291 11.89 20.75 -2.70
CA GLU A 291 12.51 21.99 -2.22
C GLU A 291 11.50 22.88 -1.49
N ARG A 292 10.31 23.09 -2.09
CA ARG A 292 9.24 23.87 -1.47
C ARG A 292 8.75 23.26 -0.16
N LEU A 293 8.50 21.94 -0.13
CA LEU A 293 8.05 21.24 1.08
C LEU A 293 9.08 21.39 2.22
N LYS A 294 10.37 21.21 1.91
CA LYS A 294 11.45 21.32 2.89
C LYS A 294 11.71 22.77 3.32
N ALA A 295 11.57 23.74 2.43
CA ALA A 295 11.67 25.15 2.79
C ALA A 295 10.54 25.57 3.72
N ALA A 296 9.31 25.11 3.46
CA ALA A 296 8.14 25.41 4.30
C ALA A 296 8.15 24.65 5.63
N ARG A 297 8.70 23.43 5.67
CA ARG A 297 8.77 22.58 6.87
C ARG A 297 10.13 21.85 6.94
N PRO A 298 11.19 22.46 7.49
CA PRO A 298 12.55 21.90 7.47
C PRO A 298 12.73 20.50 8.07
N GLY A 299 11.89 20.11 9.04
CA GLY A 299 11.91 18.78 9.65
C GLY A 299 11.18 17.69 8.85
N LEU A 300 10.63 18.01 7.67
CA LEU A 300 9.88 17.07 6.82
C LEU A 300 10.82 16.07 6.14
N ALA A 301 10.50 14.79 6.29
CA ALA A 301 11.21 13.70 5.62
C ALA A 301 10.53 13.29 4.31
N ILE A 302 11.33 12.94 3.31
CA ILE A 302 10.85 12.52 2.00
C ILE A 302 11.06 11.03 1.82
N GLY A 303 9.96 10.33 1.54
CA GLY A 303 9.96 8.98 1.02
C GLY A 303 9.62 8.95 -0.45
N ALA A 304 10.03 7.89 -1.15
CA ALA A 304 9.62 7.72 -2.54
C ALA A 304 9.51 6.25 -2.96
N ASP A 305 8.59 5.98 -3.89
CA ASP A 305 8.55 4.73 -4.65
C ASP A 305 9.39 4.90 -5.94
N LEU A 306 10.34 4.00 -6.21
CA LEU A 306 11.20 4.02 -7.39
C LEU A 306 11.24 2.64 -8.07
N ILE A 307 11.25 2.64 -9.41
CA ILE A 307 11.31 1.45 -10.26
C ILE A 307 12.57 1.53 -11.11
N ALA A 308 13.48 0.58 -10.93
CA ALA A 308 14.73 0.51 -11.70
C ALA A 308 14.60 -0.45 -12.89
N GLY A 309 15.20 -0.10 -14.03
CA GLY A 309 15.21 -0.94 -15.21
C GLY A 309 13.83 -1.01 -15.88
N PHE A 310 13.11 0.11 -15.90
CA PHE A 310 11.91 0.21 -16.73
C PHE A 310 12.26 -0.12 -18.20
N PRO A 311 11.34 -0.67 -19.01
CA PRO A 311 11.61 -0.94 -20.41
C PRO A 311 12.20 0.28 -21.11
N THR A 312 13.16 0.09 -22.01
CA THR A 312 13.89 1.14 -22.74
C THR A 312 14.78 2.09 -21.92
N GLU A 313 15.01 1.83 -20.62
CA GLU A 313 15.92 2.61 -19.77
C GLU A 313 17.40 2.34 -20.12
N ASP A 314 18.09 3.38 -20.61
CA ASP A 314 19.53 3.37 -20.85
C ASP A 314 20.33 3.80 -19.61
N GLU A 315 21.65 3.92 -19.77
CA GLU A 315 22.57 4.30 -18.68
C GLU A 315 22.37 5.74 -18.21
N THR A 316 22.14 6.68 -19.13
CA THR A 316 21.91 8.10 -18.81
C THR A 316 20.60 8.29 -18.06
N MET A 317 19.52 7.64 -18.51
CA MET A 317 18.22 7.66 -17.85
C MET A 317 18.29 7.05 -16.44
N PHE A 318 19.09 5.99 -16.26
CA PHE A 318 19.34 5.41 -14.96
C PHE A 318 20.16 6.35 -14.06
N ALA A 319 21.22 6.98 -14.58
CA ALA A 319 22.04 7.93 -13.83
C ALA A 319 21.19 9.12 -13.33
N ASN A 320 20.24 9.60 -14.13
CA ASN A 320 19.25 10.58 -13.68
C ASN A 320 18.44 10.04 -12.48
N SER A 321 17.91 8.82 -12.57
CA SER A 321 17.17 8.21 -11.46
C SER A 321 18.02 8.05 -10.19
N LEU A 322 19.31 7.78 -10.31
CA LEU A 322 20.24 7.73 -9.19
C LEU A 322 20.43 9.11 -8.54
N ALA A 323 20.68 10.14 -9.34
CA ALA A 323 20.83 11.52 -8.86
C ALA A 323 19.56 12.06 -8.18
N LEU A 324 18.37 11.55 -8.55
CA LEU A 324 17.10 11.98 -7.94
C LEU A 324 17.06 11.73 -6.42
N ILE A 325 17.78 10.73 -5.93
CA ILE A 325 17.83 10.42 -4.49
C ILE A 325 18.35 11.62 -3.70
N ASP A 326 19.43 12.25 -4.17
CA ASP A 326 20.01 13.42 -3.51
C ASP A 326 19.21 14.69 -3.82
N ASP A 327 18.82 14.90 -5.08
CA ASP A 327 18.07 16.09 -5.51
C ASP A 327 16.74 16.26 -4.75
N CYS A 328 16.10 15.16 -4.37
CA CYS A 328 14.84 15.16 -3.62
C CYS A 328 15.02 14.78 -2.13
N ASP A 329 16.25 14.69 -1.61
CA ASP A 329 16.49 14.27 -0.22
C ASP A 329 15.72 13.00 0.19
N ILE A 330 15.71 11.99 -0.67
CA ILE A 330 14.94 10.78 -0.46
C ILE A 330 15.64 9.94 0.61
N VAL A 331 15.02 9.82 1.78
CA VAL A 331 15.54 9.07 2.95
C VAL A 331 14.74 7.79 3.22
N PHE A 332 13.52 7.68 2.67
CA PHE A 332 12.70 6.46 2.71
C PHE A 332 12.42 5.93 1.30
N GLY A 333 13.39 5.23 0.71
CA GLY A 333 13.26 4.67 -0.64
C GLY A 333 12.61 3.28 -0.66
N HIS A 334 11.42 3.18 -1.26
CA HIS A 334 10.83 1.92 -1.68
C HIS A 334 11.23 1.62 -3.13
N ILE A 335 12.34 0.92 -3.28
CA ILE A 335 12.99 0.70 -4.58
C ILE A 335 12.77 -0.74 -5.02
N PHE A 336 12.27 -0.92 -6.25
CA PHE A 336 12.00 -2.23 -6.84
C PHE A 336 12.60 -2.33 -8.25
N PRO A 337 13.13 -3.50 -8.65
CA PRO A 337 13.37 -3.74 -10.07
C PRO A 337 12.02 -3.82 -10.81
N TYR A 338 11.98 -3.31 -12.04
CA TYR A 338 10.81 -3.46 -12.90
C TYR A 338 10.45 -4.94 -13.07
N SER A 339 9.16 -5.24 -12.97
CA SER A 339 8.62 -6.55 -13.30
C SER A 339 7.48 -6.41 -14.32
N PRO A 340 7.60 -7.07 -15.49
CA PRO A 340 6.53 -7.09 -16.48
C PRO A 340 5.25 -7.73 -15.91
N ARG A 341 4.12 -7.05 -16.09
CA ARG A 341 2.80 -7.57 -15.76
C ARG A 341 2.03 -7.89 -17.03
N ALA A 342 1.51 -9.12 -17.13
CA ALA A 342 0.67 -9.51 -18.26
C ALA A 342 -0.48 -8.51 -18.45
N GLY A 343 -0.77 -8.16 -19.71
CA GLY A 343 -1.79 -7.16 -20.06
C GLY A 343 -1.33 -5.69 -20.02
N THR A 344 -0.26 -5.36 -19.30
CA THR A 344 0.19 -3.95 -19.20
C THR A 344 0.90 -3.46 -20.48
N PRO A 345 0.76 -2.19 -20.88
CA PRO A 345 1.51 -1.63 -22.01
C PRO A 345 3.03 -1.76 -21.89
N ALA A 346 3.59 -1.55 -20.70
CA ALA A 346 5.03 -1.65 -20.47
C ALA A 346 5.57 -3.08 -20.66
N ALA A 347 4.75 -4.12 -20.46
CA ALA A 347 5.16 -5.50 -20.73
C ALA A 347 5.40 -5.78 -22.23
N ARG A 348 4.87 -4.94 -23.13
CA ARG A 348 5.05 -5.04 -24.59
C ARG A 348 6.22 -4.20 -25.12
N MET A 349 6.83 -3.36 -24.28
CA MET A 349 7.97 -2.52 -24.67
C MET A 349 9.28 -3.32 -24.72
N PRO A 350 10.33 -2.84 -25.43
CA PRO A 350 11.66 -3.45 -25.39
C PRO A 350 12.24 -3.47 -23.97
N GLN A 351 12.51 -4.67 -23.45
CA GLN A 351 12.94 -4.89 -22.08
C GLN A 351 14.46 -4.69 -21.92
N VAL A 352 14.90 -4.12 -20.79
CA VAL A 352 16.33 -3.97 -20.46
C VAL A 352 16.96 -5.24 -19.87
N GLY A 353 16.13 -6.22 -19.48
CA GLY A 353 16.55 -7.48 -18.89
C GLY A 353 16.55 -7.48 -17.36
N ARG A 354 16.22 -8.65 -16.77
CA ARG A 354 16.04 -8.81 -15.32
C ARG A 354 17.33 -8.61 -14.52
N ALA A 355 18.49 -9.00 -15.07
CA ALA A 355 19.77 -8.83 -14.39
C ALA A 355 20.11 -7.34 -14.24
N VAL A 356 20.00 -6.57 -15.33
CA VAL A 356 20.24 -5.12 -15.34
C VAL A 356 19.31 -4.40 -14.36
N ALA A 357 17.99 -4.69 -14.42
CA ALA A 357 17.02 -4.08 -13.50
C ALA A 357 17.34 -4.37 -12.03
N ARG A 358 17.80 -5.59 -11.70
CA ARG A 358 18.21 -5.96 -10.34
C ARG A 358 19.46 -5.23 -9.88
N THR A 359 20.49 -5.15 -10.73
CA THR A 359 21.73 -4.40 -10.43
C THR A 359 21.41 -2.93 -10.18
N ARG A 360 20.64 -2.31 -11.07
CA ARG A 360 20.22 -0.90 -10.95
C ARG A 360 19.40 -0.65 -9.68
N ALA A 361 18.47 -1.55 -9.35
CA ALA A 361 17.71 -1.46 -8.10
C ALA A 361 18.61 -1.59 -6.85
N ALA A 362 19.66 -2.41 -6.90
CA ALA A 362 20.63 -2.52 -5.81
C ALA A 362 21.42 -1.21 -5.62
N MET A 363 21.90 -0.62 -6.71
CA MET A 363 22.62 0.66 -6.69
C MET A 363 21.75 1.80 -6.13
N LEU A 364 20.48 1.90 -6.53
CA LEU A 364 19.56 2.89 -5.96
C LEU A 364 19.35 2.66 -4.46
N ARG A 365 19.25 1.41 -4.00
CA ARG A 365 19.07 1.10 -2.57
C ARG A 365 20.32 1.47 -1.77
N GLU A 366 21.50 1.23 -2.32
CA GLU A 366 22.77 1.62 -1.70
C GLU A 366 22.87 3.14 -1.55
N ALA A 367 22.59 3.89 -2.61
CA ALA A 367 22.55 5.36 -2.57
C ALA A 367 21.50 5.88 -1.58
N ASN A 368 20.30 5.31 -1.56
CA ASN A 368 19.26 5.69 -0.60
C ASN A 368 19.64 5.34 0.84
N ALA A 369 20.31 4.20 1.07
CA ALA A 369 20.81 3.84 2.39
C ALA A 369 21.87 4.83 2.87
N ALA A 370 22.83 5.22 2.03
CA ALA A 370 23.80 6.25 2.36
C ALA A 370 23.12 7.59 2.71
N ARG A 371 22.13 8.02 1.90
CA ARG A 371 21.35 9.24 2.16
C ARG A 371 20.61 9.17 3.50
N ARG A 372 19.96 8.04 3.77
CA ARG A 372 19.23 7.79 5.01
C ARG A 372 20.14 7.81 6.23
N GLN A 373 21.33 7.21 6.15
CA GLN A 373 22.29 7.18 7.25
C GLN A 373 22.76 8.59 7.62
N SER A 374 23.13 9.41 6.63
CA SER A 374 23.47 10.82 6.84
C SER A 374 22.31 11.61 7.45
N TRP A 375 21.07 11.35 7.01
CA TRP A 375 19.89 11.98 7.59
C TRP A 375 19.67 11.57 9.05
N LEU A 376 19.81 10.28 9.40
CA LEU A 376 19.70 9.78 10.78
C LEU A 376 20.80 10.37 11.68
N ASP A 377 22.04 10.46 11.19
CA ASP A 377 23.14 11.08 11.91
C ASP A 377 22.84 12.53 12.28
N ALA A 378 22.21 13.28 11.38
CA ALA A 378 21.78 14.66 11.64
C ALA A 378 20.64 14.77 12.67
N GLN A 379 19.94 13.69 12.99
CA GLN A 379 18.90 13.67 14.03
C GLN A 379 19.49 13.52 15.45
N VAL A 380 20.75 13.11 15.60
CA VAL A 380 21.37 12.90 16.92
C VAL A 380 21.39 14.21 17.72
N GLY A 381 20.97 14.15 18.97
CA GLY A 381 20.87 15.27 19.90
C GLY A 381 19.52 15.98 19.91
N SER A 382 18.66 15.73 18.91
CA SER A 382 17.33 16.34 18.80
C SER A 382 16.29 15.71 19.74
N ARG A 383 15.12 16.35 19.82
CA ARG A 383 13.93 15.85 20.52
C ARG A 383 12.89 15.40 19.49
N ALA A 384 12.18 14.33 19.81
CA ALA A 384 11.08 13.83 19.01
C ALA A 384 9.94 13.35 19.91
N ALA A 385 8.74 13.23 19.37
CA ALA A 385 7.67 12.46 19.99
C ALA A 385 7.53 11.11 19.29
N MET A 386 7.82 10.05 20.03
CA MET A 386 7.78 8.69 19.55
C MET A 386 6.38 8.12 19.72
N LEU A 387 5.80 7.56 18.66
CA LEU A 387 4.68 6.63 18.82
C LEU A 387 5.25 5.23 19.07
N VAL A 388 4.90 4.62 20.19
CA VAL A 388 5.39 3.31 20.62
C VAL A 388 4.59 2.20 19.93
N GLU A 389 5.28 1.25 19.31
CA GLU A 389 4.67 0.08 18.66
C GLU A 389 4.35 -1.04 19.67
N ARG A 390 3.77 -2.15 19.19
CA ARG A 390 3.22 -3.21 20.05
C ARG A 390 4.23 -3.86 21.01
N ASP A 391 5.51 -3.84 20.68
CA ASP A 391 6.57 -4.44 21.51
C ASP A 391 6.96 -3.56 22.71
N GLY A 392 6.43 -2.34 22.81
CA GLY A 392 6.73 -1.38 23.88
C GLY A 392 8.12 -0.74 23.78
N LEU A 393 8.95 -1.16 22.82
CA LEU A 393 10.35 -0.76 22.70
C LEU A 393 10.63 -0.01 21.41
N THR A 394 10.05 -0.44 20.30
CA THR A 394 10.24 0.17 19.00
C THR A 394 9.12 1.14 18.69
N GLY A 395 9.33 2.00 17.70
CA GLY A 395 8.37 3.04 17.35
C GLY A 395 8.86 3.97 16.27
N HIS A 396 8.09 5.03 16.03
CA HIS A 396 8.40 6.00 14.98
C HIS A 396 8.23 7.44 15.48
N ALA A 397 9.15 8.31 15.08
CA ALA A 397 9.05 9.75 15.25
C ALA A 397 7.98 10.34 14.32
N GLU A 398 7.67 11.63 14.49
CA GLU A 398 6.77 12.40 13.63
C GLU A 398 7.17 12.27 12.16
N ASN A 399 8.46 12.49 11.86
CA ASN A 399 9.07 12.41 10.53
C ASN A 399 9.31 10.96 10.06
N PHE A 400 8.78 9.98 10.79
CA PHE A 400 8.87 8.54 10.52
C PHE A 400 10.24 7.91 10.74
N ALA A 401 11.20 8.62 11.37
CA ALA A 401 12.44 7.99 11.84
C ALA A 401 12.10 6.81 12.76
N PRO A 402 12.62 5.59 12.48
CA PRO A 402 12.39 4.46 13.36
C PRO A 402 13.26 4.60 14.60
N LEU A 403 12.68 4.26 15.74
CA LEU A 403 13.24 4.46 17.06
C LEU A 403 13.27 3.13 17.83
N THR A 404 14.23 3.00 18.72
CA THR A 404 14.29 2.00 19.77
C THR A 404 14.50 2.71 21.10
N ARG A 405 13.59 2.52 22.06
CA ARG A 405 13.73 3.05 23.41
C ARG A 405 14.73 2.25 24.23
N ILE A 406 15.40 2.94 25.15
CA ILE A 406 16.22 2.30 26.19
C ILE A 406 15.38 1.62 27.28
N ALA A 407 14.12 2.03 27.44
CA ALA A 407 13.19 1.49 28.42
C ALA A 407 11.78 1.34 27.80
N PRO A 408 11.05 0.25 28.11
CA PRO A 408 9.70 0.04 27.61
C PRO A 408 8.75 1.18 27.97
N ALA A 409 7.79 1.43 27.09
CA ALA A 409 6.66 2.32 27.32
C ALA A 409 5.36 1.62 26.89
N GLU A 410 4.22 2.21 27.26
CA GLU A 410 2.91 1.67 26.91
C GLU A 410 2.73 1.62 25.38
N PRO A 411 2.41 0.45 24.79
CA PRO A 411 2.13 0.36 23.36
C PRO A 411 1.01 1.30 22.91
N GLY A 412 1.19 1.96 21.76
CA GLY A 412 0.24 2.94 21.24
C GLY A 412 0.32 4.33 21.88
N SER A 413 1.10 4.52 22.95
CA SER A 413 1.32 5.84 23.54
C SER A 413 2.25 6.71 22.67
N ILE A 414 2.10 8.03 22.80
CA ILE A 414 3.02 9.02 22.25
C ILE A 414 3.85 9.58 23.40
N VAL A 415 5.17 9.47 23.29
CA VAL A 415 6.10 9.78 24.37
C VAL A 415 7.21 10.70 23.87
N PRO A 416 7.53 11.81 24.58
CA PRO A 416 8.67 12.63 24.25
C PRO A 416 9.96 11.86 24.52
N VAL A 417 10.91 11.95 23.61
CA VAL A 417 12.21 11.27 23.69
C VAL A 417 13.34 12.18 23.23
N ARG A 418 14.54 11.90 23.71
CA ARG A 418 15.78 12.49 23.15
C ARG A 418 16.52 11.47 22.32
N LEU A 419 16.95 11.87 21.12
CA LEU A 419 17.70 11.00 20.23
C LEU A 419 19.18 11.09 20.59
N ILE A 420 19.76 10.00 21.11
CA ILE A 420 21.12 10.02 21.68
C ILE A 420 22.17 9.33 20.81
N GLY A 421 21.73 8.62 19.76
CA GLY A 421 22.58 7.88 18.84
C GLY A 421 21.73 7.05 17.89
N ARG A 422 22.34 6.11 17.18
CA ARG A 422 21.63 5.14 16.33
C ARG A 422 22.31 3.77 16.35
N ASP A 423 21.52 2.75 16.09
CA ASP A 423 21.95 1.39 15.79
C ASP A 423 21.44 1.03 14.38
N GLY A 424 22.38 0.95 13.43
CA GLY A 424 22.07 0.80 12.01
C GLY A 424 21.11 1.88 11.51
N ASP A 425 19.90 1.45 11.12
CA ASP A 425 18.84 2.29 10.57
C ASP A 425 17.83 2.80 11.62
N ARG A 426 18.08 2.60 12.91
CA ARG A 426 17.19 2.99 14.03
C ARG A 426 17.86 3.96 14.98
N MET A 427 17.17 5.03 15.35
CA MET A 427 17.61 5.98 16.36
C MET A 427 17.41 5.40 17.77
N ILE A 428 18.35 5.63 18.68
CA ILE A 428 18.24 5.27 20.10
C ILE A 428 17.55 6.43 20.83
N ALA A 429 16.44 6.12 21.48
CA ALA A 429 15.57 7.05 22.18
C ALA A 429 15.71 6.90 23.70
N ALA A 430 16.13 7.97 24.37
CA ALA A 430 16.19 8.08 25.84
C ALA A 430 14.92 8.71 26.41
#